data_AF-A0A4Z2HD81-F1
#
_entry.id   AF-A0A4Z2HD81-F1
#
_cell.length_a   1.000
_cell.length_b   1.000
_cell.length_c   1.000
_cell.angle_alpha   90.00
_cell.angle_beta   90.00
_cell.angle_gamma   90.00
#
_symmetry.space_group_name_H-M   'P 1'
#
loop_
_entity.id
_entity.type
_entity.pdbx_description
1 polymer ?
#
loop_
_entity_poly.entity_id
_entity_poly.type
_entity_poly.pdbx_seq_one_letter_code
_entity_poly.pdbx_strand_id
1 'polypeptide(L)'
;MQLCCIKDGTPYTWWLGRGSEKHFYWGGSGPGIQKCACGIDRNCTDLKYDCNCDADHKQWREDAGLLIYKEHLPVSQVAVGDTNRPGSEAKLTVGPLRCQGDALDQSVGADGRYSKGHWAGQ
;
A
#
# COMPACT_ATOMS: atom_id res chain seq x y z
N MET A 1 -3.33 12.23 -10.13
CA MET A 1 -1.91 12.31 -9.77
C MET A 1 -1.12 13.12 -10.79
N GLN A 2 -0.68 14.32 -10.41
CA GLN A 2 0.60 14.86 -10.84
C GLN A 2 1.43 14.85 -9.57
N LEU A 3 2.21 13.79 -9.31
CA LEU A 3 3.32 13.72 -8.32
C LEU A 3 3.67 12.27 -7.93
N CYS A 4 4.81 11.78 -8.43
CA CYS A 4 5.81 11.06 -7.65
C CYS A 4 7.16 11.53 -8.17
N CYS A 5 8.07 11.82 -7.25
CA CYS A 5 9.47 11.88 -7.62
C CYS A 5 10.27 11.12 -6.57
N ILE A 6 11.17 10.30 -7.07
CA ILE A 6 12.32 9.79 -6.35
C ILE A 6 13.46 10.76 -6.70
N LYS A 7 14.09 11.39 -5.71
CA LYS A 7 15.39 12.05 -5.95
C LYS A 7 16.49 11.26 -5.29
N ASP A 8 17.52 10.97 -6.08
CA ASP A 8 18.70 10.23 -5.63
C ASP A 8 18.35 8.90 -4.95
N GLY A 9 17.28 8.23 -5.42
CA GLY A 9 16.79 6.97 -4.85
C GLY A 9 15.84 7.11 -3.65
N THR A 10 15.55 8.32 -3.17
CA THR A 10 14.64 8.55 -2.03
C THR A 10 13.25 9.02 -2.50
N PRO A 11 12.16 8.29 -2.20
CA PRO A 11 10.81 8.71 -2.54
C PRO A 11 10.33 9.90 -1.69
N TYR A 12 9.72 10.90 -2.32
CA TYR A 12 9.13 12.05 -1.62
C TYR A 12 7.81 11.76 -0.90
N THR A 13 7.13 10.69 -1.30
CA THR A 13 5.80 10.33 -0.79
C THR A 13 5.90 9.03 0.00
N TRP A 14 5.35 9.04 1.21
CA TRP A 14 5.36 7.90 2.14
C TRP A 14 4.12 7.91 3.04
N TRP A 15 3.86 6.79 3.70
CA TRP A 15 2.78 6.67 4.68
C TRP A 15 3.28 6.01 5.97
N LEU A 16 2.62 6.29 7.10
CA LEU A 16 2.89 5.65 8.39
C LEU A 16 1.89 4.55 8.66
N GLY A 17 2.40 3.42 9.14
CA GLY A 17 1.63 2.29 9.60
C GLY A 17 1.30 2.32 11.09
N ARG A 18 0.94 1.14 11.61
CA ARG A 18 0.67 0.89 13.04
C ARG A 18 1.89 1.17 13.94
N GLY A 19 3.09 0.80 13.51
CA GLY A 19 4.31 0.97 14.28
C GLY A 19 4.95 2.36 14.13
N SER A 20 4.25 3.32 13.48
CA SER A 20 4.80 4.64 13.13
C SER A 20 6.05 4.58 12.23
N GLU A 21 6.26 3.46 11.56
CA GLU A 21 7.30 3.25 10.58
C GLU A 21 6.89 3.81 9.22
N LYS A 22 7.87 4.36 8.48
CA LYS A 22 7.64 4.88 7.13
C LYS A 22 7.62 3.75 6.11
N HIS A 23 6.53 3.70 5.35
CA HIS A 23 6.36 2.84 4.21
C HIS A 23 6.39 3.65 2.92
N PHE A 24 7.11 3.13 1.93
CA PHE A 24 7.32 3.79 0.63
C PHE A 24 6.63 3.08 -0.54
N TYR A 25 6.11 1.87 -0.30
CA TYR A 25 5.31 1.14 -1.28
C TYR A 25 3.86 1.59 -1.20
N TRP A 26 3.14 1.45 -2.31
CA TRP A 26 1.73 1.84 -2.45
C TRP A 26 0.87 0.66 -2.85
N GLY A 27 -0.45 0.90 -2.95
CA GLY A 27 -1.42 -0.13 -3.28
C GLY A 27 -1.04 -0.90 -4.56
N GLY A 28 -1.18 -2.23 -4.52
CA GLY A 28 -0.78 -3.12 -5.62
C GLY A 28 0.73 -3.34 -5.76
N SER A 29 1.54 -2.73 -4.88
CA SER A 29 2.98 -3.00 -4.71
C SER A 29 3.26 -3.57 -3.31
N GLY A 30 4.52 -3.92 -3.05
CA GLY A 30 4.95 -4.51 -1.78
C GLY A 30 6.21 -3.87 -1.19
N PRO A 31 6.49 -4.10 0.11
CA PRO A 31 7.70 -3.65 0.77
C PRO A 31 8.96 -4.00 -0.03
N GLY A 32 9.86 -3.04 -0.19
CA GLY A 32 11.12 -3.20 -0.94
C GLY A 32 10.97 -3.14 -2.47
N ILE A 33 9.75 -3.11 -3.01
CA ILE A 33 9.53 -2.94 -4.45
C ILE A 33 9.43 -1.45 -4.77
N GLN A 34 10.34 -0.96 -5.61
CA GLN A 34 10.40 0.45 -6.04
C GLN A 34 9.57 0.69 -7.31
N LYS A 35 8.38 0.10 -7.38
CA LYS A 35 7.45 0.22 -8.52
C LYS A 35 6.02 0.34 -8.03
N CYS A 36 5.18 1.01 -8.80
CA CYS A 36 3.74 1.00 -8.60
C CYS A 36 3.11 -0.25 -9.23
N ALA A 37 1.83 -0.50 -8.96
CA ALA A 37 1.10 -1.62 -9.55
C ALA A 37 1.27 -1.68 -11.08
N CYS A 38 1.15 -0.55 -11.78
CA CYS A 38 1.29 -0.51 -13.23
C CYS A 38 2.69 -0.87 -13.72
N GLY A 39 3.73 -0.57 -12.94
CA GLY A 39 5.12 -0.86 -13.27
C GLY A 39 5.45 -2.34 -13.07
N ILE A 40 4.81 -2.98 -12.08
CA ILE A 40 4.86 -4.43 -11.89
C ILE A 40 4.17 -5.13 -13.06
N ASP A 41 2.97 -4.67 -13.42
CA ASP A 41 2.15 -5.25 -14.49
C ASP A 41 2.60 -4.85 -15.91
N ARG A 42 3.57 -3.94 -16.02
CA ARG A 42 4.08 -3.37 -17.29
C ARG A 42 2.98 -2.74 -18.15
N ASN A 43 2.05 -2.03 -17.52
CA ASN A 43 0.91 -1.39 -18.18
C ASN A 43 0.76 0.10 -17.81
N CYS A 44 1.80 0.74 -17.26
CA CYS A 44 1.81 2.18 -17.07
C CYS A 44 1.58 2.90 -18.41
N THR A 45 1.02 4.11 -18.34
CA THR A 45 0.70 4.91 -19.54
C THR A 45 1.94 5.16 -20.39
N ASP A 46 3.06 5.45 -19.74
CA ASP A 46 4.38 5.50 -20.37
C ASP A 46 5.24 4.36 -19.81
N LEU A 47 5.58 3.40 -20.67
CA LEU A 47 6.33 2.19 -20.32
C LEU A 47 7.78 2.46 -19.90
N LYS A 48 8.27 3.70 -20.02
CA LYS A 48 9.59 4.11 -19.53
C LYS A 48 9.66 4.29 -18.03
N TYR A 49 8.52 4.44 -17.36
CA TYR A 49 8.43 4.75 -15.93
C TYR A 49 7.82 3.59 -15.15
N ASP A 50 8.24 3.45 -13.90
CA ASP A 50 7.77 2.40 -12.99
C ASP A 50 6.49 2.79 -12.21
N CYS A 51 6.11 4.07 -12.28
CA CYS A 51 4.85 4.62 -11.79
C CYS A 51 4.32 5.68 -12.76
N ASN A 52 2.99 5.81 -12.90
CA ASN A 52 2.44 6.88 -13.75
C ASN A 52 2.79 8.28 -13.22
N CYS A 53 2.88 8.40 -11.90
CA CYS A 53 3.19 9.64 -11.22
C CYS A 53 4.63 10.17 -11.48
N ASP A 54 5.56 9.33 -11.92
CA ASP A 54 6.96 9.70 -12.26
C ASP A 54 7.10 10.37 -13.65
N ALA A 55 6.07 10.28 -14.50
CA ALA A 55 6.13 10.76 -15.88
C ALA A 55 5.95 12.28 -16.04
N ASP A 56 5.61 13.00 -14.96
CA ASP A 56 5.38 14.46 -14.94
C ASP A 56 4.45 14.99 -16.06
N HIS A 57 3.52 14.15 -16.51
CA HIS A 57 2.55 14.52 -17.55
C HIS A 57 1.46 15.43 -16.99
N LYS A 58 1.12 16.49 -17.73
CA LYS A 58 0.00 17.42 -17.39
C LYS A 58 -1.37 16.75 -17.29
N GLN A 59 -1.52 15.57 -17.88
CA GLN A 59 -2.75 14.79 -17.83
C GLN A 59 -2.82 14.06 -16.50
N TRP A 60 -3.96 14.14 -15.83
CA TRP A 60 -4.19 13.38 -14.61
C TRP A 60 -4.04 11.87 -14.86
N ARG A 61 -3.10 11.25 -14.15
CA ARG A 61 -2.95 9.79 -14.07
C ARG A 61 -3.16 9.32 -12.65
N GLU A 62 -3.29 8.02 -12.44
CA GLU A 62 -3.52 7.44 -11.11
C GLU A 62 -2.72 6.16 -10.98
N ASP A 63 -2.04 6.02 -9.84
CA ASP A 63 -1.50 4.75 -9.36
C ASP A 63 -2.38 4.32 -8.19
N ALA A 64 -3.05 3.18 -8.31
CA ALA A 64 -4.03 2.69 -7.36
C ALA A 64 -3.82 1.21 -7.06
N GLY A 65 -4.32 0.78 -5.91
CA GLY A 65 -4.36 -0.63 -5.51
C GLY A 65 -4.64 -0.78 -4.02
N LEU A 66 -4.57 -2.03 -3.53
CA LEU A 66 -4.77 -2.34 -2.12
C LEU A 66 -3.45 -2.44 -1.37
N LEU A 67 -3.40 -1.88 -0.16
CA LEU A 67 -2.39 -2.21 0.84
C LEU A 67 -2.86 -3.47 1.58
N ILE A 68 -2.08 -4.55 1.51
CA ILE A 68 -2.50 -5.88 2.01
C ILE A 68 -1.61 -6.45 3.10
N TYR A 69 -0.51 -5.78 3.44
CA TYR A 69 0.42 -6.21 4.48
C TYR A 69 -0.15 -5.84 5.86
N LYS A 70 -0.77 -6.83 6.51
CA LYS A 70 -1.56 -6.67 7.74
C LYS A 70 -0.76 -6.04 8.86
N GLU A 71 0.51 -6.39 8.95
CA GLU A 71 1.45 -5.97 9.99
C GLU A 71 1.73 -4.46 9.91
N HIS A 72 1.59 -3.87 8.73
CA HIS A 72 1.85 -2.44 8.48
C HIS A 72 0.58 -1.60 8.64
N LEU A 73 -0.61 -2.20 8.58
CA LEU A 73 -1.89 -1.50 8.63
C LEU A 73 -2.37 -1.25 10.08
N PRO A 74 -3.16 -0.19 10.33
CA PRO A 74 -3.73 0.78 9.37
C PRO A 74 -2.76 1.86 8.90
N VAL A 75 -3.11 2.53 7.79
CA VAL A 75 -2.51 3.83 7.43
C VAL A 75 -2.95 4.87 8.45
N SER A 76 -1.99 5.49 9.15
CA SER A 76 -2.24 6.51 10.17
C SER A 76 -1.92 7.93 9.69
N GLN A 77 -0.95 8.06 8.77
CA GLN A 77 -0.57 9.34 8.18
C GLN A 77 -0.09 9.11 6.74
N VAL A 78 -0.27 10.11 5.89
CA VAL A 78 0.37 10.17 4.58
C VAL A 78 1.07 11.52 4.42
N ALA A 79 2.29 11.48 3.91
CA ALA A 79 2.99 12.65 3.43
C ALA A 79 3.10 12.57 1.91
N VAL A 80 2.64 13.62 1.24
CA VAL A 80 2.81 13.81 -0.20
C VAL A 80 3.83 14.89 -0.40
N GLY A 81 4.98 14.53 -0.97
CA GLY A 81 6.06 15.48 -1.23
C GLY A 81 6.03 16.03 -2.65
N ASP A 82 7.04 16.83 -2.97
CA ASP A 82 7.28 17.42 -4.29
C ASP A 82 6.19 18.39 -4.82
N THR A 83 5.29 18.81 -3.93
CA THR A 83 4.20 19.77 -4.20
C THR A 83 4.65 21.22 -4.37
N ASN A 84 5.93 21.54 -4.15
CA ASN A 84 6.43 22.91 -4.16
C ASN A 84 6.93 23.39 -5.55
N ARG A 85 6.82 22.55 -6.60
CA ARG A 85 7.15 22.97 -7.96
C ARG A 85 5.95 23.64 -8.63
N PRO A 86 6.13 24.72 -9.41
CA PRO A 86 5.05 25.38 -10.12
C PRO A 86 4.30 24.40 -11.03
N GLY A 87 2.98 24.32 -10.87
CA GLY A 87 2.11 23.41 -11.65
C GLY A 87 2.03 21.97 -11.13
N SER A 88 2.63 21.66 -9.97
CA SER A 88 2.49 20.35 -9.33
C SER A 88 1.19 20.25 -8.51
N GLU A 89 0.41 19.20 -8.73
CA GLU A 89 -0.89 19.00 -8.07
C GLU A 89 -1.10 17.53 -7.62
N ALA A 90 -1.19 17.30 -6.32
CA ALA A 90 -1.48 15.98 -5.77
C ALA A 90 -2.94 15.85 -5.32
N LYS A 91 -3.51 14.67 -5.59
CA LYS A 91 -4.76 14.20 -4.98
C LYS A 91 -4.55 12.79 -4.47
N LEU A 92 -4.89 12.55 -3.21
CA LEU A 92 -4.74 11.27 -2.55
C LEU A 92 -6.06 10.86 -1.93
N THR A 93 -6.39 9.57 -2.03
CA THR A 93 -7.51 8.96 -1.31
C THR A 93 -7.01 7.71 -0.59
N VAL A 94 -7.30 7.59 0.70
CA VAL A 94 -7.06 6.38 1.49
C VAL A 94 -8.42 5.82 1.90
N GLY A 95 -8.72 4.61 1.44
CA GLY A 95 -9.97 3.92 1.77
C GLY A 95 -9.98 3.40 3.22
N PRO A 96 -11.15 3.03 3.75
CA PRO A 96 -11.27 2.46 5.08
C PRO A 96 -10.51 1.12 5.17
N LEU A 97 -9.92 0.84 6.34
CA LEU A 97 -9.35 -0.47 6.63
C LEU A 97 -10.48 -1.51 6.62
N ARG A 98 -10.31 -2.59 5.84
CA ARG A 98 -11.21 -3.74 5.84
C ARG A 98 -10.54 -4.90 6.55
N CYS A 99 -11.14 -5.34 7.65
CA CYS A 99 -10.67 -6.47 8.43
C CYS A 99 -11.53 -7.70 8.13
N GLN A 100 -10.88 -8.84 7.92
CA GLN A 100 -11.54 -10.14 7.87
C GLN A 100 -10.92 -11.01 8.95
N GLY A 101 -11.74 -11.44 9.91
CA GLY A 101 -11.35 -12.47 10.87
C GLY A 101 -11.44 -13.84 10.22
N ASP A 102 -10.65 -14.79 10.72
CA ASP A 102 -10.90 -16.19 10.42
C ASP A 102 -12.29 -16.55 10.96
N ALA A 103 -13.09 -17.28 10.19
CA ALA A 103 -14.31 -17.85 10.74
C ALA A 103 -13.89 -18.65 11.97
N LEU A 104 -14.45 -18.31 13.14
CA LEU A 104 -14.24 -19.11 14.33
C LEU A 104 -14.58 -20.55 13.94
N ASP A 105 -13.55 -21.39 13.91
CA ASP A 105 -13.75 -22.83 13.76
C ASP A 105 -14.82 -23.22 14.78
N GLN A 106 -15.86 -23.91 14.32
CA GLN A 106 -17.02 -24.27 15.14
C GLN A 106 -16.65 -25.22 16.29
N SER A 107 -15.36 -25.55 16.44
CA SER A 107 -14.76 -26.22 17.59
C SER A 107 -14.60 -25.33 18.83
N VAL A 108 -14.77 -24.00 18.73
CA VAL A 108 -14.83 -23.11 19.89
C VAL A 108 -16.23 -23.20 20.51
N GLY A 109 -16.35 -23.97 21.59
CA GLY A 109 -17.55 -23.99 22.41
C GLY A 109 -17.89 -22.58 22.93
N ALA A 110 -19.16 -22.32 23.22
CA ALA A 110 -19.69 -21.01 23.63
C ALA A 110 -19.12 -20.43 24.95
N ASP A 111 -18.12 -21.09 25.56
CA ASP A 111 -17.43 -20.66 26.77
C ASP A 111 -16.01 -20.12 26.52
N GLY A 112 -15.56 -20.03 25.26
CA GLY A 112 -14.25 -19.48 24.91
C GLY A 112 -13.06 -20.36 25.30
N ARG A 113 -13.27 -21.64 25.68
CA ARG A 113 -12.18 -22.58 25.93
C ARG A 113 -11.75 -23.29 24.65
N TYR A 114 -10.46 -23.16 24.34
CA TYR A 114 -9.79 -23.96 23.32
C TYR A 114 -9.73 -25.42 23.79
N SER A 115 -10.46 -26.31 23.13
CA SER A 115 -10.22 -27.74 23.27
C SER A 115 -8.96 -28.06 22.46
N LYS A 116 -7.83 -28.30 23.12
CA LYS A 116 -6.66 -28.89 22.44
C LYS A 116 -7.09 -30.27 21.92
N GLY A 117 -7.47 -30.32 20.64
CA GLY A 117 -7.66 -31.58 19.93
C GLY A 117 -6.35 -32.37 19.97
N HIS A 118 -6.45 -33.64 20.40
CA HIS A 118 -5.34 -34.58 20.33
C HIS A 118 -5.04 -34.83 18.85
N TRP A 119 -3.82 -34.49 18.41
CA TRP A 119 -3.29 -35.05 17.16
C TRP A 119 -2.94 -36.52 17.43
N ALA A 120 -3.81 -37.44 16.98
CA ALA A 120 -3.42 -38.82 16.77
C ALA A 120 -2.62 -38.87 15.47
N GLY A 121 -1.29 -38.79 15.57
CA GLY A 121 -0.41 -39.19 14.49
C GLY A 121 -0.41 -40.72 14.39
N GLN A 122 -0.77 -41.22 13.21
CA GLN A 122 -0.39 -42.56 12.75
C GLN A 122 1.10 -42.58 12.40
#